data_AF-A0A1M5WDZ2-F1
#
_entry.id   AF-A0A1M5WDZ2-F1
#
_cell.length_a   1.000
_cell.length_b   1.000
_cell.length_c   1.000
_cell.angle_alpha   90.00
_cell.angle_beta   90.00
_cell.angle_gamma   90.00
#
_symmetry.space_group_name_H-M   'P 1'
#
loop_
_entity.id
_entity.type
_entity.pdbx_description
1 polymer ?
#
loop_
_entity_poly.entity_id
_entity_poly.type
_entity_poly.pdbx_seq_one_letter_code
_entity_poly.pdbx_strand_id
1 'polypeptide(L)'
;MIDTRTEKTLAIIIHLSIFLSGFLPIVIPLVIWLLKKDESQFINEHGKSALNFQLTMLIVGAAALLFSLFTFGLGAFLMVPLAIILGVLSIIFVVIAAINASGGQLYKYPISLELIK
;
A
#
# COMPACT_ATOMS: atom_id res chain seq x y z
N MET A 1 -0.35 8.76 24.62
CA MET A 1 0.83 8.42 23.81
C MET A 1 0.86 6.91 23.68
N ILE A 2 0.90 6.39 22.45
CA ILE A 2 0.96 4.95 22.20
C ILE A 2 2.37 4.47 22.53
N ASP A 3 2.53 3.28 23.10
CA ASP A 3 3.88 2.75 23.35
C ASP A 3 4.55 2.29 22.04
N THR A 4 5.88 2.36 22.01
CA THR A 4 6.68 2.10 20.81
C THR A 4 6.49 0.70 20.24
N ARG A 5 6.22 -0.32 21.08
CA ARG A 5 5.99 -1.68 20.59
C ARG A 5 4.68 -1.74 19.82
N THR A 6 3.62 -1.15 20.37
CA THR A 6 2.32 -1.05 19.71
C THR A 6 2.41 -0.27 18.41
N GLU A 7 3.13 0.86 18.37
CA GLU A 7 3.35 1.64 17.14
C GLU A 7 4.01 0.80 16.04
N LYS A 8 5.09 0.08 16.36
CA LYS A 8 5.78 -0.80 15.41
C LYS A 8 4.86 -1.92 14.92
N THR A 9 4.11 -2.56 15.82
CA THR A 9 3.16 -3.61 15.45
C THR A 9 2.07 -3.09 14.52
N LEU A 10 1.49 -1.93 14.81
CA LEU A 10 0.48 -1.31 13.96
C LEU A 10 1.05 -0.92 12.58
N ALA A 11 2.25 -0.37 12.52
CA ALA A 11 2.91 -0.05 11.24
C ALA A 11 3.19 -1.31 10.39
N ILE A 12 3.61 -2.42 11.01
CA ILE A 12 3.75 -3.71 10.32
C ILE A 12 2.40 -4.18 9.77
N ILE A 13 1.33 -4.11 10.56
CA ILE A 13 -0.03 -4.49 10.13
C ILE A 13 -0.50 -3.63 8.96
N ILE A 14 -0.25 -2.33 9.00
CA ILE A 14 -0.55 -1.40 7.90
C ILE A 14 0.06 -1.88 6.58
N HIS A 15 1.32 -2.32 6.58
CA HIS A 15 1.96 -2.76 5.34
C HIS A 15 1.52 -4.17 4.92
N LEU A 16 1.41 -5.10 5.87
CA LEU A 16 1.06 -6.49 5.56
C LEU A 16 -0.42 -6.71 5.24
N SER A 17 -1.31 -5.75 5.53
CA SER A 17 -2.74 -5.86 5.20
C SER A 17 -2.98 -6.06 3.71
N ILE A 18 -2.04 -5.67 2.84
CA ILE A 18 -2.13 -5.83 1.38
C ILE A 18 -2.29 -7.29 0.94
N PHE A 19 -1.84 -8.24 1.76
CA PHE A 19 -1.96 -9.67 1.48
C PHE A 19 -3.34 -10.25 1.79
N LEU A 20 -4.24 -9.44 2.35
CA LEU A 20 -5.62 -9.86 2.63
C LEU A 20 -6.50 -9.69 1.39
N SER A 21 -7.63 -10.37 1.38
CA SER A 21 -8.57 -10.35 0.26
C SER A 21 -9.59 -9.20 0.34
N GLY A 22 -10.23 -8.92 -0.79
CA GLY A 22 -11.29 -7.92 -0.88
C GLY A 22 -10.77 -6.50 -0.63
N PHE A 23 -11.51 -5.73 0.17
CA PHE A 23 -11.18 -4.33 0.48
C PHE A 23 -10.28 -4.17 1.70
N LEU A 24 -9.97 -5.26 2.41
CA LEU A 24 -9.13 -5.23 3.62
C LEU A 24 -7.75 -4.62 3.43
N PRO A 25 -7.05 -4.81 2.28
CA PRO A 25 -5.83 -4.10 1.97
C PRO A 25 -5.89 -2.61 2.26
N ILE A 26 -6.97 -1.93 1.87
CA ILE A 26 -7.15 -0.47 2.00
C ILE A 26 -7.81 -0.11 3.32
N VAL A 27 -8.82 -0.88 3.74
CA VAL A 27 -9.61 -0.56 4.94
C VAL A 27 -8.78 -0.63 6.20
N ILE A 28 -7.89 -1.62 6.34
CA ILE A 28 -7.09 -1.78 7.56
C ILE A 28 -6.11 -0.60 7.76
N PRO A 29 -5.27 -0.22 6.77
CA PRO A 29 -4.43 0.96 6.87
C PRO A 29 -5.23 2.22 7.10
N LEU A 30 -6.38 2.36 6.44
CA LEU A 30 -7.23 3.55 6.58
C LEU A 30 -7.76 3.69 8.00
N VAL A 31 -8.31 2.62 8.57
CA VAL A 31 -8.86 2.63 9.93
C VAL A 31 -7.74 2.87 10.95
N ILE A 32 -6.61 2.15 10.85
CA ILE A 32 -5.48 2.36 11.78
C ILE A 32 -4.97 3.80 11.68
N TRP A 33 -4.78 4.30 10.45
CA TRP A 33 -4.30 5.66 10.23
C TRP A 33 -5.27 6.70 10.78
N LEU A 34 -6.56 6.61 10.49
CA LEU A 34 -7.57 7.56 11.00
C LEU A 34 -7.65 7.57 12.52
N LEU A 35 -7.51 6.42 13.17
CA LEU A 35 -7.59 6.32 14.63
C LEU A 35 -6.32 6.80 15.33
N LYS A 36 -5.15 6.63 14.71
CA LYS A 36 -3.84 6.78 15.39
C LYS A 36 -2.92 7.86 14.84
N LYS A 37 -3.24 8.48 13.70
CA LYS A 37 -2.40 9.53 13.07
C LYS A 37 -2.12 10.72 14.00
N ASP A 38 -3.07 11.10 14.86
CA ASP A 38 -2.95 12.26 15.74
C ASP A 38 -2.24 11.90 17.05
N GLU A 39 -2.14 10.60 17.37
CA GLU A 39 -1.45 10.09 18.56
C GLU A 39 0.02 9.72 18.29
N SER A 40 0.39 9.46 17.02
CA SER A 40 1.72 9.00 16.63
C SER A 40 2.12 9.49 15.24
N GLN A 41 3.19 10.29 15.18
CA GLN A 41 3.79 10.71 13.91
C GLN A 41 4.30 9.50 13.11
N PHE A 42 4.80 8.46 13.78
CA PHE A 42 5.27 7.24 13.12
C PHE A 42 4.14 6.53 12.37
N ILE A 43 2.98 6.35 13.02
CA ILE A 43 1.79 5.79 12.36
C ILE A 43 1.25 6.72 11.28
N ASN A 44 1.33 8.04 11.48
CA ASN A 44 0.90 9.00 10.46
C ASN A 44 1.68 8.82 9.15
N GLU A 45 3.00 8.74 9.23
CA GLU A 45 3.88 8.59 8.06
C GLU A 45 3.71 7.21 7.39
N HIS A 46 3.70 6.12 8.17
CA HIS A 46 3.50 4.77 7.62
C HIS A 46 2.10 4.59 7.00
N GLY A 47 1.07 5.12 7.66
CA GLY A 47 -0.30 5.08 7.16
C GLY A 47 -0.46 5.83 5.84
N LYS A 48 0.04 7.07 5.74
CA LYS A 48 0.06 7.83 4.48
C LYS A 48 0.81 7.09 3.38
N SER A 49 2.00 6.58 3.68
CA SER A 49 2.85 5.84 2.73
C SER A 49 2.13 4.61 2.17
N ALA A 50 1.55 3.78 3.04
CA ALA A 50 0.81 2.58 2.63
C ALA A 50 -0.47 2.89 1.86
N LEU A 51 -1.26 3.87 2.33
CA LEU A 51 -2.49 4.28 1.66
C LEU A 51 -2.22 4.86 0.27
N ASN A 52 -1.23 5.74 0.14
CA ASN A 52 -0.81 6.30 -1.14
C ASN A 52 -0.37 5.21 -2.11
N PHE A 53 0.42 4.24 -1.65
CA PHE A 53 0.84 3.10 -2.46
C PHE A 53 -0.34 2.24 -2.92
N GLN A 54 -1.24 1.84 -2.01
CA GLN A 54 -2.39 1.00 -2.34
C GLN A 54 -3.37 1.69 -3.28
N LEU A 55 -3.64 2.99 -3.06
CA LEU A 55 -4.45 3.78 -3.98
C LEU A 55 -3.80 3.91 -5.36
N THR A 56 -2.47 4.08 -5.41
CA THR A 56 -1.73 4.10 -6.68
C THR A 56 -1.89 2.79 -7.44
N MET A 57 -1.70 1.65 -6.76
CA MET A 57 -1.86 0.32 -7.35
C MET A 57 -3.30 0.08 -7.83
N LEU A 58 -4.30 0.55 -7.07
CA LEU A 58 -5.71 0.48 -7.46
C LEU A 58 -5.98 1.29 -8.74
N ILE A 59 -5.47 2.53 -8.81
CA ILE A 59 -5.64 3.40 -9.99
C ILE A 59 -4.98 2.77 -11.22
N VAL A 60 -3.75 2.25 -11.09
CA VAL A 60 -3.04 1.58 -12.18
C VAL A 60 -3.80 0.34 -12.65
N GLY A 61 -4.30 -0.49 -11.72
CA GLY A 61 -5.10 -1.66 -12.04
C GLY A 61 -6.41 -1.32 -12.75
N ALA A 62 -7.12 -0.30 -12.28
CA ALA A 62 -8.36 0.19 -12.92
C ALA A 62 -8.08 0.72 -14.34
N ALA A 63 -7.02 1.49 -14.52
CA ALA A 63 -6.61 1.99 -15.84
C ALA A 63 -6.25 0.85 -16.81
N ALA A 64 -5.52 -0.16 -16.33
CA ALA A 64 -5.18 -1.35 -17.13
C ALA A 64 -6.42 -2.15 -17.55
N LEU A 65 -7.40 -2.28 -16.66
CA LEU A 65 -8.68 -2.94 -16.94
C LEU A 65 -9.49 -2.17 -17.98
N LEU A 66 -9.63 -0.85 -17.82
CA LEU A 66 -10.32 0.01 -18.79
C LEU A 66 -9.65 -0.05 -20.16
N PHE A 67 -8.33 0.06 -20.21
CA PHE A 67 -7.56 -0.05 -21.47
C PHE A 67 -7.79 -1.40 -22.17
N SER A 68 -7.80 -2.48 -21.40
CA SER A 68 -8.08 -3.82 -21.93
C SER A 68 -9.51 -3.91 -22.46
N LEU A 69 -10.49 -3.29 -21.80
CA LEU A 69 -11.88 -3.27 -22.26
C LEU A 69 -12.05 -2.46 -23.56
N PHE A 70 -11.43 -1.28 -23.65
CA PHE A 70 -11.48 -0.42 -24.85
C PHE A 70 -10.85 -1.07 -26.09
N THR A 71 -9.91 -1.99 -25.88
CA THR A 71 -9.24 -2.75 -26.94
C THR A 71 -9.90 -4.10 -27.20
N PHE A 72 -11.13 -4.31 -26.74
CA PHE A 72 -11.86 -5.58 -26.85
C PHE A 72 -11.08 -6.79 -26.32
N GLY A 73 -10.28 -6.59 -25.26
CA GLY A 73 -9.46 -7.62 -24.62
C GLY A 73 -8.04 -7.75 -25.18
N LEU A 74 -7.71 -7.17 -26.34
CA LEU A 74 -6.36 -7.27 -26.91
C LEU A 74 -5.29 -6.60 -26.03
N GLY A 75 -5.65 -5.53 -25.32
CA GLY A 75 -4.77 -4.85 -24.36
C GLY A 75 -4.33 -5.75 -23.20
N ALA A 76 -5.06 -6.82 -22.90
CA ALA A 76 -4.72 -7.74 -21.83
C ALA A 76 -3.38 -8.46 -22.08
N PHE A 77 -3.02 -8.73 -23.34
CA PHE A 77 -1.72 -9.33 -23.68
C PHE A 77 -0.52 -8.48 -23.24
N LEU A 78 -0.68 -7.16 -23.21
CA LEU A 78 0.33 -6.23 -22.71
C LEU A 78 0.18 -6.01 -21.20
N MET A 79 -1.06 -5.85 -20.71
CA MET A 79 -1.33 -5.48 -19.32
C MET A 79 -1.08 -6.62 -18.32
N VAL A 80 -1.33 -7.88 -18.68
CA VAL A 80 -1.14 -9.02 -17.78
C VAL A 80 0.34 -9.22 -17.40
N PRO A 81 1.31 -9.26 -18.35
CA PRO A 81 2.72 -9.32 -18.00
C PRO A 81 3.16 -8.15 -17.13
N LEU A 82 2.70 -6.94 -17.44
CA LEU A 82 2.99 -5.74 -16.65
C LEU A 82 2.44 -5.84 -15.23
N ALA A 83 1.20 -6.33 -15.07
CA ALA A 83 0.58 -6.53 -13.77
C ALA A 83 1.35 -7.56 -12.91
N ILE A 84 1.89 -8.62 -13.52
CA ILE A 84 2.73 -9.60 -12.82
C ILE A 84 4.01 -8.92 -12.29
N ILE A 85 4.70 -8.14 -13.14
CA ILE A 85 5.92 -7.43 -12.75
C ILE A 85 5.63 -6.46 -11.59
N LEU A 86 4.58 -5.65 -11.73
CA LEU A 86 4.18 -4.70 -10.68
C LEU A 86 3.74 -5.41 -9.40
N GLY A 87 3.06 -6.57 -9.51
CA GLY A 87 2.69 -7.40 -8.37
C GLY A 87 3.90 -7.90 -7.60
N VAL A 88 4.90 -8.44 -8.30
CA VAL A 88 6.16 -8.88 -7.67
C VAL A 88 6.90 -7.71 -7.00
N LEU A 89 7.01 -6.57 -7.68
CA LEU A 89 7.61 -5.36 -7.09
C LEU A 89 6.84 -4.88 -5.86
N SER A 90 5.52 -4.94 -5.88
CA SER A 90 4.66 -4.57 -4.75
C SER A 90 4.94 -5.43 -3.52
N ILE A 91 5.08 -6.75 -3.72
CA ILE A 91 5.43 -7.68 -2.65
C ILE A 91 6.79 -7.32 -2.05
N ILE A 92 7.80 -7.08 -2.90
CA ILE A 92 9.15 -6.69 -2.45
C ILE A 92 9.09 -5.41 -1.61
N PHE A 93 8.42 -4.36 -2.11
CA PHE A 93 8.33 -3.09 -1.38
C PHE A 93 7.58 -3.22 -0.05
N VAL A 94 6.51 -4.01 0.00
CA VAL A 94 5.74 -4.25 1.22
C VAL A 94 6.59 -4.98 2.27
N VAL A 95 7.36 -5.99 1.86
CA VAL A 95 8.25 -6.71 2.77
C VAL A 95 9.32 -5.77 3.33
N ILE A 96 9.94 -4.95 2.48
CA ILE A 96 10.91 -3.94 2.93
C ILE A 96 10.26 -2.93 3.88
N ALA A 97 9.06 -2.45 3.56
CA ALA A 97 8.31 -1.53 4.41
C ALA A 97 8.01 -2.12 5.79
N ALA A 98 7.59 -3.39 5.85
CA ALA A 98 7.33 -4.10 7.10
C ALA A 98 8.61 -4.32 7.92
N ILE A 99 9.73 -4.68 7.28
CA ILE A 99 11.04 -4.80 7.94
C ILE A 99 11.46 -3.45 8.54
N ASN A 100 11.39 -2.38 7.76
CA ASN A 100 11.72 -1.04 8.23
C ASN A 100 10.82 -0.59 9.39
N ALA A 101 9.51 -0.84 9.29
CA ALA A 101 8.55 -0.57 10.35
C ALA A 101 8.92 -1.32 11.66
N SER A 102 9.33 -2.58 11.56
CA SER A 102 9.81 -3.35 12.73
C SER A 102 11.06 -2.74 13.37
N GLY A 103 11.95 -2.17 12.56
CA GLY A 103 13.14 -1.43 12.99
C GLY A 103 12.84 -0.04 13.56
N GLY A 104 11.60 0.46 13.45
CA GLY A 104 11.26 1.84 13.78
C GLY A 104 11.74 2.86 12.74
N GLN A 105 12.03 2.40 11.52
CA GLN A 105 12.45 3.25 10.41
C GLN A 105 11.25 3.55 9.49
N LEU A 106 11.15 4.80 9.06
CA LEU A 106 10.16 5.21 8.07
C LEU A 106 10.49 4.62 6.70
N TYR A 107 9.47 4.25 5.95
CA TYR A 107 9.61 3.81 4.57
C TYR A 107 8.60 4.50 3.66
N LYS A 108 9.10 5.15 2.61
CA LYS A 108 8.29 5.72 1.53
C LYS A 108 8.36 4.81 0.30
N TYR A 109 7.22 4.39 -0.20
CA TYR A 109 7.14 3.57 -1.40
C TYR A 109 7.68 4.34 -2.61
N PRO A 110 8.65 3.80 -3.37
CA PRO A 110 9.26 4.49 -4.51
C PRO A 110 8.27 4.83 -5.64
N ILE A 111 7.25 3.98 -5.81
CA ILE A 111 6.22 4.11 -6.85
C ILE A 111 4.88 4.38 -6.16
N SER A 112 4.68 5.59 -5.68
CA SER A 112 3.41 6.02 -5.07
C SER A 112 3.08 7.47 -5.41
N LEU A 113 1.80 7.71 -5.70
CA LEU A 113 1.22 9.05 -5.83
C LEU A 113 0.95 9.61 -4.43
N GLU A 114 1.42 10.82 -4.15
CA GLU A 114 1.16 11.51 -2.87
C GLU A 114 -0.26 12.11 -2.86
N LEU A 115 -1.27 11.25 -2.70
CA LEU A 115 -2.68 11.64 -2.63
C LEU A 115 -3.05 12.20 -1.25
N ILE A 116 -2.52 11.57 -0.20
CA ILE A 116 -2.67 11.97 1.20
C ILE A 116 -1.38 12.66 1.64
N LYS A 117 -1.50 13.90 2.14
CA LYS A 117 -0.39 14.78 2.55
C LYS A 117 -0.24 14.85 4.06
#